data_AF-A0A0F9JDW3-F1
#
_entry.id   AF-A0A0F9JDW3-F1
#
_cell.length_a   1.000
_cell.length_b   1.000
_cell.length_c   1.000
_cell.angle_alpha   90.00
_cell.angle_beta   90.00
_cell.angle_gamma   90.00
#
_symmetry.space_group_name_H-M   'P 1'
#
loop_
_entity.id
_entity.type
_entity.pdbx_description
1 polymer ?
#
loop_
_entity_poly.entity_id
_entity_poly.type
_entity_poly.pdbx_seq_one_letter_code
_entity_poly.pdbx_strand_id
1 'polypeptide(L)'
;MAYKNKEDQKACRKRWYENHKEIEIERTRKRRLKQKTWLLKLKKKLSCKRCGFKNPHCLHFHHPKESVKKGDISSMVHKGYSIENILKEISKCEVLCANCHLIEHSKEKVVF
;
A
#
# COMPACT_ATOMS: atom_id res chain seq x y z
N MET A 1 18.08 30.63 -15.57
CA MET A 1 17.70 29.71 -14.47
C MET A 1 17.63 30.49 -13.17
N ALA A 2 16.61 30.29 -12.32
CA ALA A 2 16.32 31.13 -11.13
C ALA A 2 17.27 30.94 -9.92
N TYR A 3 18.37 30.21 -10.07
CA TYR A 3 19.33 29.92 -8.99
C TYR A 3 20.76 30.16 -9.48
N LYS A 4 21.61 30.74 -8.63
CA LYS A 4 22.99 31.10 -9.01
C LYS A 4 23.93 29.90 -8.92
N ASN A 5 23.70 28.97 -7.99
CA ASN A 5 24.47 27.72 -7.86
C ASN A 5 23.66 26.58 -7.19
N LYS A 6 24.28 25.40 -7.04
CA LYS A 6 23.64 24.22 -6.42
C LYS A 6 23.34 24.41 -4.92
N GLU A 7 24.11 25.22 -4.21
CA GLU A 7 23.93 25.51 -2.79
C GLU A 7 22.70 26.39 -2.56
N ASP A 8 22.54 27.44 -3.36
CA ASP A 8 21.36 28.31 -3.39
C ASP A 8 20.09 27.51 -3.68
N GLN A 9 20.17 26.57 -4.63
CA GLN A 9 19.06 25.66 -4.93
C GLN A 9 18.72 24.76 -3.72
N LYS A 10 19.73 24.25 -3.00
CA LYS A 10 19.53 23.43 -1.79
C LYS A 10 18.95 24.25 -0.63
N ALA A 11 19.46 25.45 -0.39
CA ALA A 11 18.99 26.37 0.64
C ALA A 11 17.53 26.81 0.38
N CYS A 12 17.20 27.14 -0.87
CA CYS A 12 15.83 27.48 -1.27
C CYS A 12 14.87 26.29 -1.04
N ARG A 13 15.25 25.07 -1.46
CA ARG A 13 14.46 23.86 -1.18
C ARG A 13 14.28 23.59 0.31
N LYS A 14 15.34 23.75 1.11
CA LYS A 14 15.29 23.57 2.57
C LYS A 14 14.30 24.55 3.21
N ARG A 15 14.39 25.84 2.89
CA ARG A 15 13.49 26.89 3.39
C ARG A 15 12.04 26.64 2.96
N TRP A 16 11.83 26.24 1.70
CA TRP A 16 10.50 25.88 1.22
C TRP A 16 9.94 24.67 2.00
N TYR A 17 10.73 23.62 2.20
CA TYR A 17 10.32 22.46 2.97
C TYR A 17 9.97 22.82 4.41
N GLU A 18 10.80 23.62 5.10
CA GLU A 18 10.53 24.07 6.47
C GLU A 18 9.19 24.81 6.57
N ASN A 19 8.93 25.75 5.65
CA ASN A 19 7.70 26.54 5.63
C ASN A 19 6.45 25.74 5.22
N HIS A 20 6.61 24.60 4.53
CA HIS A 20 5.49 23.80 4.02
C HIS A 20 5.38 22.41 4.66
N LYS A 21 6.28 22.07 5.60
CA LYS A 21 6.39 20.73 6.19
C LYS A 21 5.07 20.25 6.76
N GLU A 22 4.42 21.08 7.57
CA GLU A 22 3.15 20.74 8.22
C GLU A 22 2.02 20.53 7.21
N ILE A 23 1.96 21.41 6.20
CA ILE A 23 0.99 21.30 5.10
C ILE A 23 1.20 19.99 4.33
N GLU A 24 2.45 19.62 4.03
CA GLU A 24 2.79 18.38 3.33
C GLU A 24 2.53 17.12 4.17
N ILE A 25 2.79 17.18 5.48
CA ILE A 25 2.43 16.11 6.42
C ILE A 25 0.92 15.91 6.42
N GLU A 26 0.14 16.98 6.55
CA GLU A 26 -1.32 16.91 6.61
C GLU A 26 -1.91 16.46 5.26
N ARG A 27 -1.38 16.94 4.12
CA ARG A 27 -1.73 16.45 2.78
C ARG A 27 -1.47 14.95 2.66
N THR A 28 -0.32 14.49 3.11
CA THR A 28 0.05 13.07 3.10
C THR A 28 -0.88 12.24 4.00
N ARG A 29 -1.22 12.75 5.19
CA ARG A 29 -2.15 12.11 6.13
C ARG A 29 -3.55 11.98 5.54
N LYS A 30 -4.11 13.08 4.99
CA LYS A 30 -5.42 13.09 4.32
C LYS A 30 -5.48 12.11 3.15
N ARG A 31 -4.44 12.09 2.31
CA ARG A 31 -4.32 11.13 1.21
C ARG A 31 -4.32 9.69 1.70
N ARG A 32 -3.49 9.36 2.71
CA ARG A 32 -3.41 8.01 3.29
C ARG A 32 -4.74 7.57 3.90
N LEU A 33 -5.43 8.47 4.60
CA LEU A 33 -6.74 8.18 5.18
C LEU A 33 -7.76 7.87 4.07
N LYS A 34 -7.82 8.69 3.01
CA LYS A 34 -8.68 8.45 1.85
C LYS A 34 -8.44 7.08 1.22
N GLN A 35 -7.17 6.72 1.00
CA GLN A 35 -6.81 5.42 0.42
C GLN A 35 -7.12 4.25 1.36
N LYS A 36 -6.87 4.37 2.67
CA LYS A 36 -7.25 3.35 3.66
C LYS A 36 -8.76 3.13 3.69
N THR A 37 -9.55 4.20 3.70
CA THR A 37 -11.02 4.13 3.68
C THR A 37 -11.52 3.47 2.39
N TRP A 38 -10.93 3.81 1.24
CA TRP A 38 -11.23 3.17 -0.02
C TRP A 38 -10.92 1.66 0.00
N LEU A 39 -9.73 1.27 0.49
CA LEU A 39 -9.33 -0.13 0.58
C LEU A 39 -10.26 -0.92 1.51
N LEU A 40 -10.65 -0.34 2.64
CA LEU A 40 -11.59 -0.96 3.57
C LEU A 40 -12.96 -1.16 2.94
N LYS A 41 -13.48 -0.18 2.20
CA LYS A 41 -14.74 -0.31 1.43
C LYS A 41 -14.65 -1.42 0.38
N LEU A 42 -13.51 -1.57 -0.29
CA LEU A 42 -13.27 -2.67 -1.20
C LEU A 42 -13.30 -4.01 -0.47
N LYS A 43 -12.54 -4.17 0.62
CA LYS A 43 -12.47 -5.41 1.40
C LYS A 43 -13.82 -5.84 1.98
N LYS A 44 -14.72 -4.91 2.31
CA LYS A 44 -16.09 -5.23 2.77
C LYS A 44 -16.91 -6.02 1.76
N LYS A 45 -16.57 -5.96 0.48
CA LYS A 45 -17.23 -6.69 -0.60
C LYS A 45 -16.57 -8.04 -0.90
N LEU A 46 -15.52 -8.38 -0.17
CA LEU A 46 -14.69 -9.55 -0.42
C LEU A 46 -14.85 -10.58 0.69
N SER A 47 -14.39 -11.79 0.41
CA SER A 47 -14.31 -12.86 1.39
C SER A 47 -13.05 -13.68 1.14
N CYS A 48 -12.61 -14.44 2.14
CA CYS A 48 -11.50 -15.36 2.00
C CYS A 48 -11.84 -16.41 0.93
N LYS A 49 -11.01 -16.55 -0.09
CA LYS A 49 -11.18 -17.54 -1.18
C LYS A 49 -11.17 -18.99 -0.68
N ARG A 50 -10.55 -19.25 0.48
CA ARG A 50 -10.39 -20.61 1.03
C ARG A 50 -11.48 -21.01 2.01
N CYS A 51 -11.89 -20.11 2.90
CA CYS A 51 -12.83 -20.43 3.99
C CYS A 51 -14.07 -19.52 4.06
N GLY A 52 -14.22 -18.56 3.14
CA GLY A 52 -15.38 -17.67 3.07
C GLY A 52 -15.45 -16.60 4.17
N PHE A 53 -14.47 -16.52 5.09
CA PHE A 53 -14.43 -15.50 6.14
C PHE A 53 -14.51 -14.06 5.56
N LYS A 54 -15.35 -13.20 6.15
CA LYS A 54 -15.74 -11.91 5.53
C LYS A 54 -15.28 -10.65 6.27
N ASN A 55 -14.72 -10.75 7.49
CA ASN A 55 -14.33 -9.55 8.21
C ASN A 55 -13.15 -8.86 7.49
N PRO A 56 -13.34 -7.65 6.95
CA PRO A 56 -12.36 -6.99 6.10
C PRO A 56 -11.06 -6.64 6.82
N HIS A 57 -11.07 -6.56 8.16
CA HIS A 57 -9.88 -6.29 8.95
C HIS A 57 -8.89 -7.45 8.96
N CYS A 58 -9.37 -8.69 8.84
CA CYS A 58 -8.51 -9.89 8.80
C CYS A 58 -8.33 -10.44 7.37
N LEU A 59 -8.78 -9.73 6.34
CA LEU A 59 -8.51 -10.10 4.95
C LEU A 59 -7.18 -9.51 4.49
N HIS A 60 -6.39 -10.33 3.81
CA HIS A 60 -5.08 -10.02 3.25
C HIS A 60 -5.07 -10.33 1.76
N PHE A 61 -4.30 -9.54 1.02
CA PHE A 61 -4.05 -9.77 -0.40
C PHE A 61 -2.75 -10.57 -0.52
N HIS A 62 -2.88 -11.85 -0.80
CA HIS A 62 -1.79 -12.79 -1.00
C HIS A 62 -1.33 -12.75 -2.44
N HIS A 63 -0.03 -12.67 -2.69
CA HIS A 63 0.51 -12.82 -4.04
C HIS A 63 0.94 -14.28 -4.24
N PRO A 64 0.40 -15.00 -5.24
CA PRO A 64 0.90 -16.33 -5.59
C PRO A 64 2.38 -16.28 -5.96
N LYS A 65 3.11 -17.38 -5.73
CA LYS A 65 4.57 -17.47 -5.91
C LYS A 65 5.09 -17.04 -7.30
N GLU A 66 4.33 -17.34 -8.35
CA GLU A 66 4.68 -17.00 -9.74
C GLU A 66 4.38 -15.52 -10.10
N SER A 67 3.73 -14.79 -9.20
CA SER A 67 3.33 -13.41 -9.42
C SER A 67 4.48 -12.46 -9.14
N VAL A 68 4.92 -11.74 -10.18
CA VAL A 68 5.85 -10.61 -10.00
C VAL A 68 5.09 -9.43 -9.38
N LYS A 69 5.25 -9.29 -8.06
CA LYS A 69 4.70 -8.18 -7.29
C LYS A 69 5.57 -6.94 -7.38
N LYS A 70 4.96 -5.77 -7.55
CA LYS A 70 5.60 -4.45 -7.36
C LYS A 70 5.73 -4.12 -5.88
N GLY A 71 4.83 -4.63 -5.05
CA GLY A 71 4.87 -4.46 -3.60
C GLY A 71 3.56 -4.86 -2.94
N ASP A 72 3.58 -5.01 -1.62
CA ASP A 72 2.38 -5.38 -0.89
C ASP A 72 1.34 -4.25 -0.92
N ILE A 73 0.06 -4.60 -1.04
CA ILE A 73 -1.04 -3.63 -1.17
C ILE A 73 -1.06 -2.62 0.00
N SER A 74 -0.79 -3.08 1.22
CA SER A 74 -0.70 -2.21 2.40
C SER A 74 0.44 -1.17 2.28
N SER A 75 1.59 -1.60 1.74
CA SER A 75 2.74 -0.74 1.48
C SER A 75 2.47 0.28 0.38
N MET A 76 1.81 -0.13 -0.71
CA MET A 76 1.42 0.76 -1.80
C MET A 76 0.47 1.88 -1.32
N VAL A 77 -0.52 1.53 -0.49
CA VAL A 77 -1.41 2.50 0.15
C VAL A 77 -0.64 3.45 1.08
N HIS A 78 0.30 2.92 1.88
CA HIS A 78 1.11 3.74 2.77
C HIS A 78 2.01 4.73 2.01
N LYS A 79 2.63 4.27 0.91
CA LYS A 79 3.50 5.06 0.03
C LYS A 79 2.74 6.01 -0.89
N GLY A 80 1.41 5.90 -0.96
CA GLY A 80 0.54 6.84 -1.68
C GLY A 80 0.49 6.59 -3.19
N TYR A 81 0.58 5.33 -3.63
CA TYR A 81 0.40 4.95 -5.03
C TYR A 81 -0.99 5.34 -5.54
N SER A 82 -1.15 5.49 -6.86
CA SER A 82 -2.46 5.73 -7.46
C SER A 82 -3.39 4.53 -7.25
N ILE A 83 -4.69 4.80 -7.15
CA ILE A 83 -5.71 3.75 -7.00
C ILE A 83 -5.64 2.74 -8.15
N GLU A 84 -5.43 3.22 -9.38
CA GLU A 84 -5.27 2.37 -10.57
C GLU A 84 -4.09 1.40 -10.43
N ASN A 85 -2.94 1.87 -9.96
CA ASN A 85 -1.78 1.00 -9.76
C ASN A 85 -2.03 -0.01 -8.64
N ILE A 86 -2.75 0.38 -7.59
CA ILE A 86 -3.14 -0.54 -6.52
C ILE A 86 -4.12 -1.60 -7.06
N LEU A 87 -5.10 -1.22 -7.87
CA LEU A 87 -6.05 -2.16 -8.48
C LEU A 87 -5.37 -3.15 -9.42
N LYS A 88 -4.43 -2.68 -10.26
CA LYS A 88 -3.59 -3.53 -11.12
C LYS A 88 -2.75 -4.54 -10.33
N GLU A 89 -2.38 -4.20 -9.10
CA GLU A 89 -1.66 -5.13 -8.24
C GLU A 89 -2.63 -6.09 -7.53
N ILE A 90 -3.78 -5.60 -7.06
CA ILE A 90 -4.85 -6.43 -6.45
C ILE A 90 -5.33 -7.51 -7.42
N SER A 91 -5.41 -7.24 -8.73
CA SER A 91 -5.83 -8.24 -9.72
C SER A 91 -4.87 -9.44 -9.82
N LYS A 92 -3.64 -9.32 -9.31
CA LYS A 92 -2.67 -10.41 -9.22
C LYS A 92 -2.71 -11.16 -7.89
N CYS A 93 -3.57 -10.72 -6.97
CA CYS A 93 -3.64 -11.25 -5.61
C CYS A 93 -4.82 -12.19 -5.42
N GLU A 94 -4.66 -13.15 -4.51
CA GLU A 94 -5.77 -13.87 -3.90
C GLU A 94 -6.17 -13.21 -2.57
N VAL A 95 -7.47 -13.18 -2.28
CA VAL A 95 -7.97 -12.65 -1.00
C VAL A 95 -8.06 -13.80 -0.01
N LEU A 96 -7.26 -13.74 1.06
CA LEU A 96 -7.21 -14.76 2.11
C LEU A 96 -7.45 -14.12 3.48
N CYS A 97 -8.04 -14.84 4.42
CA CYS A 97 -8.03 -14.40 5.82
C CYS A 97 -6.63 -14.61 6.43
N ALA A 98 -6.34 -13.96 7.56
CA ALA A 98 -5.04 -14.04 8.23
C ALA A 98 -4.56 -15.48 8.45
N ASN A 99 -5.45 -16.38 8.88
CA ASN A 99 -5.10 -17.78 9.14
C ASN A 99 -4.78 -18.53 7.85
N CYS A 100 -5.65 -18.45 6.84
CA CYS A 100 -5.39 -19.11 5.55
C CYS A 100 -4.15 -18.53 4.86
N HIS A 101 -3.91 -17.23 4.99
CA HIS A 101 -2.72 -16.56 4.48
C HIS A 101 -1.43 -17.07 5.13
N LEU A 102 -1.45 -17.28 6.45
CA LEU A 102 -0.31 -17.83 7.19
C LEU A 102 -0.05 -19.30 6.81
N ILE A 103 -1.11 -20.10 6.68
CA ILE A 103 -1.00 -21.50 6.25
C ILE A 103 -0.39 -21.58 4.85
N GLU A 104 -0.81 -20.73 3.91
CA GLU A 104 -0.25 -20.72 2.56
C GLU A 104 1.26 -20.43 2.59
N HIS A 105 1.68 -19.40 3.33
CA HIS A 105 3.10 -19.10 3.52
C HIS A 105 3.88 -20.20 4.26
N SER A 106 3.23 -20.97 5.13
CA SER A 106 3.89 -22.11 5.78
C SER A 106 4.13 -23.25 4.80
N LYS A 107 3.17 -23.56 3.92
CA LYS A 107 3.33 -24.59 2.88
C LYS A 107 4.47 -24.25 1.92
N GLU A 108 4.66 -22.97 1.63
CA GLU A 108 5.76 -22.48 0.81
C GLU A 108 7.16 -22.73 1.41
N LYS A 109 7.24 -22.96 2.74
CA LYS A 109 8.52 -23.08 3.48
C LYS A 109 8.87 -24.49 3.90
N VAL A 110 7.99 -25.47 3.70
CA VAL A 110 8.24 -26.85 4.10
C VAL A 110 8.82 -27.62 2.92
N VAL A 111 10.14 -27.72 2.88
CA VAL A 111 10.86 -28.83 2.23
C VAL A 111 11.07 -29.85 3.34
N PHE A 112 10.46 -31.02 3.22
CA PHE A 112 10.81 -32.18 4.06
C PHE A 112 12.09 -32.83 3.54
#